data_AF-A0A954WAB6-F1
#
_entry.id   AF-A0A954WAB6-F1
#
_cell.length_a   1.000
_cell.length_b   1.000
_cell.length_c   1.000
_cell.angle_alpha   90.00
_cell.angle_beta   90.00
_cell.angle_gamma   90.00
#
_symmetry.space_group_name_H-M   'P 1'
#
loop_
_entity.id
_entity.type
_entity.pdbx_description
1 polymer ?
#
loop_
_entity_poly.entity_id
_entity_poly.type
_entity_poly.pdbx_seq_one_letter_code
_entity_poly.pdbx_strand_id
1 'polypeptide(L)'
;DVLGRILEAEATDGVIVFVKMKSTTEPLVEMLARHGLKAAALNGDLPQKQRERIVDQLRRGAIDVIVATDVAARGLDVSRISHVINYDLPFDHESYVHRIGRTGRAGRNGEAILFVSPRERRSLQRLEQATRQRIEPMELPKNRDINKQRVARFHERITAALAHRDLEKYASVIEQYRRNNEIDADMLLAAMAVLAGGDKPLFVTEELRPTAFAESPGKRSASGRFEDRRSPAGKRFRDKEARPRDKESRPREKAARSRDERPSPKSRRPRQSEQGMETFRIEVGHAHQVRPANIVGAIASEAGLDSSFIGRIDIFDRYSTVDLPQGMPTDLFHVLKNVRVAGQRLNISRMKRHARET
;
A
#
# COMPACT_ATOMS: atom_id res chain seq x y z
N ASP A 1 -1.35 8.24 0.20
CA ASP A 1 -0.03 8.82 0.49
C ASP A 1 0.90 8.86 -0.73
N VAL A 2 1.27 7.72 -1.32
CA VAL A 2 2.22 7.66 -2.46
C VAL A 2 1.82 8.56 -3.65
N LEU A 3 0.56 8.53 -4.08
CA LEU A 3 0.08 9.38 -5.17
C LEU A 3 0.29 10.87 -4.88
N GLY A 4 -0.07 11.33 -3.67
CA GLY A 4 0.10 12.71 -3.27
C GLY A 4 1.57 13.14 -3.31
N ARG A 5 2.47 12.27 -2.84
CA ARG A 5 3.92 12.52 -2.89
C ARG A 5 4.47 12.65 -4.31
N ILE A 6 4.01 11.81 -5.23
CA ILE A 6 4.42 11.90 -6.65
C ILE A 6 3.97 13.24 -7.24
N LEU A 7 2.71 13.62 -7.03
CA LEU A 7 2.16 14.88 -7.54
C LEU A 7 2.78 16.13 -6.88
N GLU A 8 3.24 16.02 -5.64
CA GLU A 8 3.97 17.10 -4.97
C GLU A 8 5.42 17.22 -5.42
N ALA A 9 6.09 16.10 -5.77
CA ALA A 9 7.46 16.10 -6.24
C ALA A 9 7.61 16.55 -7.71
N GLU A 10 6.67 16.14 -8.56
CA GLU A 10 6.71 16.43 -9.99
C GLU A 10 6.23 17.86 -10.33
N ALA A 11 6.67 18.37 -11.48
CA ALA A 11 6.19 19.64 -12.03
C ALA A 11 4.92 19.39 -12.86
N THR A 12 3.77 19.28 -12.18
CA THR A 12 2.48 19.01 -12.82
C THR A 12 1.69 20.28 -13.10
N ASP A 13 1.07 20.38 -14.28
CA ASP A 13 0.10 21.44 -14.61
C ASP A 13 -1.34 20.92 -14.48
N GLY A 14 -1.85 20.19 -15.48
CA GLY A 14 -3.08 19.40 -15.37
C GLY A 14 -2.79 17.91 -15.23
N VAL A 15 -3.55 17.21 -14.38
CA VAL A 15 -3.41 15.77 -14.11
C VAL A 15 -4.74 15.05 -14.26
N ILE A 16 -4.73 13.89 -14.91
CA ILE A 16 -5.86 12.95 -14.89
C ILE A 16 -5.45 11.64 -14.23
N VAL A 17 -6.25 11.19 -13.27
CA VAL A 17 -6.04 9.95 -12.52
C VAL A 17 -7.14 8.97 -12.89
N PHE A 18 -6.75 7.82 -13.44
CA PHE A 18 -7.67 6.77 -13.84
C PHE A 18 -7.86 5.72 -12.76
N VAL A 19 -9.11 5.48 -12.39
CA VAL A 19 -9.54 4.43 -11.47
C VAL A 19 -10.51 3.47 -12.14
N LYS A 20 -10.57 2.24 -11.65
CA LYS A 20 -11.42 1.17 -12.16
C LYS A 20 -12.88 1.32 -11.72
N MET A 21 -13.11 1.72 -10.47
CA MET A 21 -14.45 1.80 -9.89
C MET A 21 -14.85 3.25 -9.62
N LYS A 22 -16.12 3.56 -9.89
CA LYS A 22 -16.69 4.88 -9.56
C LYS A 22 -16.71 5.16 -8.06
N SER A 23 -16.86 4.14 -7.22
CA SER A 23 -16.79 4.28 -5.76
C SER A 23 -15.42 4.72 -5.25
N THR A 24 -14.37 4.58 -6.06
CA THR A 24 -13.00 5.01 -5.70
C THR A 24 -12.74 6.47 -6.04
N THR A 25 -13.56 7.11 -6.90
CA THR A 25 -13.27 8.48 -7.35
C THR A 25 -13.34 9.49 -6.21
N GLU A 26 -14.40 9.45 -5.41
CA GLU A 26 -14.60 10.42 -4.31
C GLU A 26 -13.60 10.23 -3.16
N PRO A 27 -13.37 9.01 -2.63
CA PRO A 27 -12.35 8.82 -1.59
C PRO A 27 -10.94 9.25 -2.03
N LEU A 28 -10.61 9.08 -3.31
CA LEU A 28 -9.32 9.51 -3.84
C LEU A 28 -9.23 11.04 -3.95
N VAL A 29 -10.31 11.71 -4.34
CA VAL A 29 -10.40 13.18 -4.35
C VAL A 29 -10.25 13.74 -2.93
N GLU A 30 -10.93 13.17 -1.95
CA GLU A 30 -10.78 13.57 -0.54
C GLU A 30 -9.35 13.38 -0.03
N MET A 31 -8.71 12.26 -0.39
CA MET A 31 -7.30 12.05 -0.08
C MET A 31 -6.41 13.13 -0.72
N LEU A 32 -6.61 13.45 -2.00
CA LEU A 32 -5.85 14.48 -2.71
C LEU A 32 -6.09 15.88 -2.12
N ALA A 33 -7.32 16.18 -1.70
CA ALA A 33 -7.67 17.43 -1.04
C ALA A 33 -6.94 17.59 0.31
N ARG A 34 -6.79 16.51 1.08
CA ARG A 34 -5.93 16.52 2.29
C ARG A 34 -4.46 16.76 1.97
N HIS A 35 -4.01 16.33 0.79
CA HIS A 35 -2.73 16.74 0.21
C HIS A 35 -2.81 18.09 -0.52
N GLY A 36 -3.77 18.97 -0.22
CA GLY A 36 -3.84 20.35 -0.71
C GLY A 36 -3.98 20.49 -2.23
N LEU A 37 -4.31 19.42 -2.93
CA LEU A 37 -4.51 19.42 -4.38
C LEU A 37 -5.99 19.69 -4.68
N LYS A 38 -6.25 20.58 -5.63
CA LYS A 38 -7.61 20.87 -6.11
C LYS A 38 -8.03 19.76 -7.06
N ALA A 39 -8.75 18.78 -6.52
CA ALA A 39 -9.19 17.60 -7.24
C ALA A 39 -10.71 17.55 -7.41
N ALA A 40 -11.19 16.96 -8.50
CA ALA A 40 -12.61 16.69 -8.72
C ALA A 40 -12.81 15.27 -9.28
N ALA A 41 -13.92 14.64 -8.89
CA ALA A 41 -14.31 13.34 -9.42
C ALA A 41 -15.03 13.51 -10.78
N LEU A 42 -14.74 12.63 -11.73
CA LEU A 42 -15.42 12.55 -13.02
C LEU A 42 -15.85 11.11 -13.28
N ASN A 43 -17.09 10.78 -12.90
CA ASN A 43 -17.66 9.43 -13.08
C ASN A 43 -18.95 9.49 -13.92
N GLY A 44 -19.52 8.32 -14.22
CA GLY A 44 -20.68 8.18 -15.08
C GLY A 44 -22.02 8.60 -14.46
N ASP A 45 -22.04 8.89 -13.14
CA ASP A 45 -23.26 9.31 -12.46
C ASP A 45 -23.47 10.85 -12.57
N LEU A 46 -22.46 11.58 -13.06
CA LEU A 46 -22.51 13.02 -13.20
C LEU A 46 -23.38 13.44 -14.40
N PRO A 47 -24.32 14.39 -14.21
CA PRO A 47 -25.03 15.01 -15.31
C PRO A 47 -24.07 15.67 -16.31
N GLN A 48 -24.40 15.64 -17.59
CA GLN A 48 -23.57 16.19 -18.67
C GLN A 48 -23.11 17.64 -18.42
N LYS A 49 -24.02 18.49 -17.95
CA LYS A 49 -23.72 19.89 -17.59
C LYS A 49 -22.68 20.03 -16.47
N GLN A 50 -22.69 19.12 -15.50
CA GLN A 50 -21.71 19.12 -14.41
C GLN A 50 -20.36 18.61 -14.89
N ARG A 51 -20.35 17.59 -15.73
CA ARG A 51 -19.15 17.10 -16.42
C ARG A 51 -18.45 18.21 -17.20
N GLU A 52 -19.18 18.96 -18.02
CA GLU A 52 -18.63 20.07 -18.80
C GLU A 52 -18.00 21.14 -17.91
N ARG A 53 -18.68 21.51 -16.81
CA ARG A 53 -18.15 22.46 -15.82
C ARG A 53 -16.84 22.01 -15.20
N ILE A 54 -16.71 20.73 -14.81
CA ILE A 54 -15.49 20.18 -14.22
C ILE A 54 -14.34 20.20 -15.24
N VAL A 55 -14.62 19.80 -16.49
CA VAL A 55 -13.64 19.85 -17.57
C VAL A 55 -13.19 21.29 -17.85
N ASP A 56 -14.11 22.25 -17.84
CA ASP A 56 -13.80 23.67 -18.00
C ASP A 56 -13.01 24.26 -16.83
N GLN A 57 -13.25 23.78 -15.61
CA GLN A 57 -12.45 24.14 -14.44
C GLN A 57 -11.01 23.65 -14.57
N LEU A 58 -10.81 22.42 -15.06
CA LEU A 58 -9.46 21.89 -15.32
C LEU A 58 -8.78 22.69 -16.44
N ARG A 59 -9.52 23.00 -17.52
CA ARG A 59 -9.01 23.79 -18.65
C ARG A 59 -8.52 25.17 -18.21
N ARG A 60 -9.18 25.81 -17.24
CA ARG A 60 -8.89 27.18 -16.78
C ARG A 60 -7.91 27.29 -15.60
N GLY A 61 -7.46 26.20 -14.99
CA GLY A 61 -6.62 26.32 -13.78
C GLY A 61 -7.37 26.37 -12.45
N ALA A 62 -8.69 26.20 -12.45
CA ALA A 62 -9.46 26.22 -11.20
C ALA A 62 -9.28 24.93 -10.39
N ILE A 63 -9.12 23.79 -11.10
CA ILE A 63 -8.70 22.52 -10.53
C ILE A 63 -7.46 22.02 -11.27
N ASP A 64 -6.66 21.21 -10.59
CA ASP A 64 -5.40 20.69 -11.11
C ASP A 64 -5.48 19.19 -11.39
N VAL A 65 -6.37 18.48 -10.70
CA VAL A 65 -6.50 17.02 -10.80
C VAL A 65 -7.95 16.61 -11.09
N ILE A 66 -8.15 15.71 -12.05
CA ILE A 66 -9.41 14.98 -12.25
C ILE A 66 -9.19 13.51 -11.94
N VAL A 67 -10.04 12.92 -11.10
CA VAL A 67 -10.09 11.46 -10.88
C VAL A 67 -11.26 10.88 -11.66
N ALA A 68 -10.99 10.03 -12.66
CA ALA A 68 -11.98 9.56 -13.60
C ALA A 68 -11.97 8.04 -13.81
N THR A 69 -13.12 7.51 -14.26
CA THR A 69 -13.20 6.16 -14.84
C THR A 69 -13.00 6.22 -16.36
N ASP A 70 -12.67 5.09 -16.98
CA ASP A 70 -12.46 4.99 -18.43
C ASP A 70 -13.64 5.55 -19.24
N VAL A 71 -14.85 5.13 -18.89
CA VAL A 71 -16.08 5.54 -19.58
C VAL A 71 -16.29 7.04 -19.43
N ALA A 72 -16.07 7.56 -18.21
CA ALA A 72 -16.27 8.98 -17.94
C ALA A 72 -15.18 9.86 -18.58
N ALA A 73 -13.97 9.37 -18.83
CA ALA A 73 -12.93 10.17 -19.47
C ALA A 73 -12.97 10.15 -21.00
N ARG A 74 -13.82 9.32 -21.63
CA ARG A 74 -13.94 9.30 -23.10
C ARG A 74 -14.36 10.67 -23.63
N GLY A 75 -13.78 11.09 -24.75
CA GLY A 75 -14.04 12.41 -25.34
C GLY A 75 -13.50 13.60 -24.53
N LEU A 76 -12.76 13.38 -23.45
CA LEU A 76 -12.10 14.46 -22.72
C LEU A 76 -10.92 14.98 -23.54
N ASP A 77 -11.00 16.25 -23.94
CA ASP A 77 -9.95 16.96 -24.68
C ASP A 77 -9.51 18.22 -23.92
N VAL A 78 -8.39 18.10 -23.23
CA VAL A 78 -7.77 19.17 -22.45
C VAL A 78 -6.27 19.13 -22.70
N SER A 79 -5.76 20.12 -23.44
CA SER A 79 -4.33 20.24 -23.80
C SER A 79 -3.41 20.55 -22.62
N ARG A 80 -3.98 20.97 -21.48
CA ARG A 80 -3.29 21.26 -20.22
C ARG A 80 -2.85 19.99 -19.47
N ILE A 81 -3.33 18.81 -19.86
CA ILE A 81 -2.99 17.57 -19.18
C ILE A 81 -1.52 17.21 -19.46
N SER A 82 -0.68 17.49 -18.46
CA SER A 82 0.74 17.19 -18.43
C SER A 82 1.03 15.76 -17.95
N HIS A 83 0.18 15.22 -17.09
CA HIS A 83 0.38 13.89 -16.48
C HIS A 83 -0.89 13.05 -16.54
N VAL A 84 -0.72 11.77 -16.90
CA VAL A 84 -1.73 10.73 -16.79
C VAL A 84 -1.28 9.74 -15.73
N ILE A 85 -2.09 9.55 -14.69
CA ILE A 85 -1.83 8.57 -13.65
C ILE A 85 -2.81 7.42 -13.81
N ASN A 86 -2.31 6.22 -14.05
CA ASN A 86 -3.09 5.00 -13.97
C ASN A 86 -3.01 4.49 -12.53
N TYR A 87 -3.98 4.89 -11.69
CA TYR A 87 -4.03 4.45 -10.29
C TYR A 87 -4.37 2.96 -10.20
N ASP A 88 -5.31 2.51 -11.04
CA ASP A 88 -5.57 1.09 -11.27
C ASP A 88 -5.05 0.68 -12.65
N LEU A 89 -4.41 -0.49 -12.74
CA LEU A 89 -3.94 -1.04 -14.00
C LEU A 89 -5.14 -1.25 -14.97
N PRO A 90 -5.07 -0.75 -16.22
CA PRO A 90 -6.12 -1.00 -17.21
C PRO A 90 -6.27 -2.50 -17.51
N PHE A 91 -7.48 -2.90 -17.89
CA PHE A 91 -7.80 -4.29 -18.19
C PHE A 91 -7.16 -4.80 -19.48
N ASP A 92 -6.97 -3.91 -20.45
CA ASP A 92 -6.43 -4.22 -21.77
C ASP A 92 -5.53 -3.09 -22.28
N HIS A 93 -4.83 -3.40 -23.38
CA HIS A 93 -3.90 -2.50 -24.02
C HIS A 93 -4.58 -1.28 -24.69
N GLU A 94 -5.78 -1.44 -25.27
CA GLU A 94 -6.50 -0.33 -25.90
C GLU A 94 -6.88 0.73 -24.87
N SER A 95 -7.38 0.30 -23.72
CA SER A 95 -7.70 1.17 -22.58
C SER A 95 -6.46 1.92 -22.12
N TYR A 96 -5.30 1.24 -22.00
CA TYR A 96 -4.05 1.91 -21.65
C TYR A 96 -3.69 3.00 -22.66
N VAL A 97 -3.71 2.70 -23.96
CA VAL A 97 -3.41 3.67 -25.04
C VAL A 97 -4.39 4.85 -25.00
N HIS A 98 -5.68 4.61 -24.79
CA HIS A 98 -6.68 5.66 -24.67
C HIS A 98 -6.49 6.57 -23.45
N ARG A 99 -5.99 6.01 -22.33
CA ARG A 99 -5.68 6.74 -21.11
C ARG A 99 -4.44 7.61 -21.29
N ILE A 100 -3.32 7.04 -21.72
CA ILE A 100 -2.07 7.81 -21.90
C ILE A 100 -2.20 8.85 -23.02
N GLY A 101 -3.04 8.58 -24.03
CA GLY A 101 -3.37 9.55 -25.07
C GLY A 101 -4.13 10.79 -24.59
N ARG A 102 -4.38 10.95 -23.28
CA ARG A 102 -4.88 12.20 -22.69
C ARG A 102 -3.78 13.22 -22.42
N THR A 103 -2.52 12.81 -22.35
CA THR A 103 -1.36 13.72 -22.27
C THR A 103 -0.56 13.72 -23.58
N GLY A 104 0.50 14.54 -23.66
CA GLY A 104 1.39 14.60 -24.82
C GLY A 104 0.73 15.17 -26.09
N ARG A 105 -0.34 15.95 -25.95
CA ARG A 105 -1.11 16.51 -27.08
C ARG A 105 -0.51 17.82 -27.59
N ALA A 106 -0.74 18.12 -28.87
CA ALA A 106 -0.32 19.37 -29.51
C ALA A 106 1.19 19.67 -29.41
N GLY A 107 2.03 18.62 -29.51
CA GLY A 107 3.49 18.75 -29.47
C GLY A 107 4.08 19.02 -28.09
N ARG A 108 3.27 18.97 -27.02
CA ARG A 108 3.76 19.08 -25.64
C ARG A 108 4.29 17.73 -25.16
N ASN A 109 5.28 17.78 -24.27
CA ASN A 109 5.69 16.59 -23.53
C ASN A 109 4.60 16.22 -22.51
N GLY A 110 4.44 14.93 -22.27
CA GLY A 110 3.46 14.39 -21.33
C GLY A 110 4.00 13.13 -20.69
N GLU A 111 3.67 12.93 -19.42
CA GLU A 111 4.16 11.80 -18.65
C GLU A 111 3.00 10.88 -18.23
N ALA A 112 3.22 9.57 -18.33
CA ALA A 112 2.25 8.56 -17.95
C ALA A 112 2.83 7.66 -16.87
N ILE A 113 2.28 7.76 -15.66
CA ILE A 113 2.70 6.96 -14.50
C ILE A 113 1.69 5.86 -14.26
N LEU A 114 2.17 4.66 -13.98
CA LEU A 114 1.34 3.48 -13.76
C LEU A 114 1.64 2.85 -12.41
N PHE A 115 0.61 2.72 -11.58
CA PHE A 115 0.68 1.94 -10.35
C PHE A 115 0.46 0.47 -10.64
N VAL A 116 1.32 -0.38 -10.09
CA VAL A 116 1.25 -1.84 -10.27
C VAL A 116 1.44 -2.51 -8.92
N SER A 117 0.45 -3.28 -8.48
CA SER A 117 0.60 -4.13 -7.30
C SER A 117 1.38 -5.41 -7.62
N PRO A 118 1.99 -6.09 -6.62
CA PRO A 118 2.73 -7.34 -6.86
C PRO A 118 1.91 -8.43 -7.58
N ARG A 119 0.58 -8.44 -7.39
CA ARG A 119 -0.33 -9.41 -8.02
C ARG A 119 -0.59 -9.11 -9.49
N GLU A 120 -0.38 -7.87 -9.92
CA GLU A 120 -0.65 -7.38 -11.28
C GLU A 120 0.55 -7.48 -12.22
N ARG A 121 1.70 -7.99 -11.76
CA ARG A 121 2.92 -8.14 -12.57
C ARG A 121 2.70 -8.90 -13.88
N ARG A 122 1.85 -9.93 -13.89
CA ARG A 122 1.52 -10.69 -15.11
C ARG A 122 0.72 -9.84 -16.10
N SER A 123 -0.17 -9.00 -15.60
CA SER A 123 -0.97 -8.09 -16.42
C SER A 123 -0.10 -6.97 -17.01
N LEU A 124 0.85 -6.44 -16.22
CA LEU A 124 1.87 -5.50 -16.71
C LEU A 124 2.68 -6.12 -17.88
N GLN A 125 3.19 -7.34 -17.73
CA GLN A 125 3.96 -8.01 -18.80
C GLN A 125 3.17 -8.15 -20.10
N ARG A 126 1.87 -8.46 -20.01
CA ARG A 126 1.00 -8.52 -21.20
C ARG A 126 0.82 -7.16 -21.83
N LEU A 127 0.69 -6.12 -21.02
CA LEU A 127 0.57 -4.75 -21.49
C LEU A 127 1.84 -4.33 -22.24
N GLU A 128 3.02 -4.55 -21.67
CA GLU A 128 4.31 -4.27 -22.29
C GLU A 128 4.52 -5.06 -23.60
N GLN A 129 4.08 -6.32 -23.63
CA GLN A 129 4.17 -7.15 -24.84
C GLN A 129 3.26 -6.61 -25.95
N ALA A 130 2.05 -6.15 -25.61
CA ALA A 130 1.11 -5.59 -26.57
C ALA A 130 1.55 -4.23 -27.10
N THR A 131 2.10 -3.36 -26.24
CA THR A 131 2.62 -2.04 -26.64
C THR A 131 4.01 -2.10 -27.25
N ARG A 132 4.72 -3.24 -27.11
CA ARG A 132 6.12 -3.44 -27.48
C ARG A 132 7.07 -2.43 -26.82
N GLN A 133 6.68 -1.92 -25.66
CA GLN A 133 7.45 -0.94 -24.88
C GLN A 133 7.52 -1.41 -23.45
N ARG A 134 8.72 -1.34 -22.86
CA ARG A 134 8.91 -1.59 -21.43
C ARG A 134 8.55 -0.34 -20.66
N ILE A 135 7.81 -0.51 -19.57
CA ILE A 135 7.48 0.59 -18.67
C ILE A 135 8.61 0.67 -17.65
N GLU A 136 9.32 1.80 -17.64
CA GLU A 136 10.46 1.99 -16.75
C GLU A 136 10.02 2.05 -15.28
N PRO A 137 10.63 1.27 -14.38
CA PRO A 137 10.35 1.36 -12.97
C PRO A 137 10.75 2.73 -12.42
N MET A 138 9.80 3.44 -11.81
CA MET A 138 10.04 4.69 -11.11
C MET A 138 10.34 4.43 -9.62
N GLU A 139 11.36 5.08 -9.08
CA GLU A 139 11.57 5.14 -7.62
C GLU A 139 10.63 6.18 -6.99
N LEU A 140 10.15 5.91 -5.78
CA LEU A 140 9.30 6.87 -5.08
C LEU A 140 10.10 8.12 -4.69
N PRO A 141 9.57 9.33 -4.92
CA PRO A 141 10.25 10.57 -4.53
C PRO A 141 10.54 10.61 -3.03
N LYS A 142 11.79 10.94 -2.68
CA LYS A 142 12.19 11.08 -1.28
C LYS A 142 11.70 12.41 -0.73
N ASN A 143 11.63 12.54 0.60
CA ASN A 143 11.20 13.78 1.25
C ASN A 143 12.07 14.98 0.81
N ARG A 144 13.35 14.74 0.56
CA ARG A 144 14.28 15.77 0.03
C ARG A 144 13.81 16.34 -1.30
N ASP A 145 13.32 15.50 -2.20
CA ASP A 145 12.90 15.91 -3.55
C ASP A 145 11.58 16.69 -3.48
N ILE A 146 10.66 16.24 -2.62
CA ILE A 146 9.41 16.96 -2.30
C ILE A 146 9.73 18.34 -1.70
N ASN A 147 10.62 18.41 -0.72
CA ASN A 147 11.01 19.67 -0.08
C ASN A 147 11.67 20.63 -1.08
N LYS A 148 12.54 20.12 -1.96
CA LYS A 148 13.16 20.91 -3.03
C LYS A 148 12.08 21.55 -3.91
N GLN A 149 11.06 20.79 -4.29
CA GLN A 149 9.97 21.28 -5.12
C GLN A 149 9.06 22.27 -4.38
N ARG A 150 8.78 22.02 -3.09
CA ARG A 150 8.03 22.95 -2.24
C ARG A 150 8.75 24.30 -2.10
N VAL A 151 10.07 24.27 -1.88
CA VAL A 151 10.89 25.49 -1.83
C VAL A 151 10.88 26.23 -3.17
N ALA A 152 10.99 25.52 -4.29
CA ALA A 152 10.92 26.14 -5.62
C ALA A 152 9.57 26.85 -5.84
N ARG A 153 8.44 26.17 -5.58
CA ARG A 153 7.09 26.77 -5.68
C ARG A 153 6.92 27.93 -4.69
N PHE A 154 7.54 27.87 -3.52
CA PHE A 154 7.51 28.97 -2.55
C PHE A 154 8.26 30.20 -3.07
N HIS A 155 9.43 30.03 -3.69
CA HIS A 155 10.14 31.13 -4.35
C HIS A 155 9.31 31.76 -5.47
N GLU A 156 8.67 30.96 -6.33
CA GLU A 156 7.78 31.48 -7.38
C GLU A 156 6.61 32.31 -6.80
N ARG A 157 6.00 31.84 -5.70
CA ARG A 157 4.95 32.60 -5.00
C ARG A 157 5.46 33.92 -4.44
N ILE A 158 6.66 33.94 -3.87
CA ILE A 158 7.30 35.18 -3.41
C ILE A 158 7.51 36.13 -4.59
N THR A 159 8.10 35.65 -5.69
CA THR A 159 8.31 36.44 -6.90
C THR A 159 7.01 37.01 -7.45
N ALA A 160 5.93 36.22 -7.47
CA ALA A 160 4.61 36.70 -7.89
C ALA A 160 4.04 37.76 -6.92
N ALA A 161 4.21 37.57 -5.61
CA ALA A 161 3.75 38.52 -4.60
C ALA A 161 4.50 39.86 -4.65
N LEU A 162 5.77 39.86 -5.07
CA LEU A 162 6.54 41.10 -5.28
C LEU A 162 5.95 41.99 -6.38
N ALA A 163 5.15 41.45 -7.30
CA ALA A 163 4.45 42.22 -8.32
C ALA A 163 3.10 42.79 -7.84
N HIS A 164 2.73 42.60 -6.57
CA HIS A 164 1.44 43.04 -6.04
C HIS A 164 1.37 44.56 -5.92
N ARG A 165 0.27 45.16 -6.42
CA ARG A 165 0.11 46.63 -6.49
C ARG A 165 0.17 47.33 -5.14
N ASP A 166 -0.29 46.67 -4.09
CA ASP A 166 -0.33 47.22 -2.73
C ASP A 166 0.88 46.82 -1.86
N LEU A 167 1.95 46.28 -2.45
CA LEU A 167 3.11 45.76 -1.69
C LEU A 167 3.69 46.80 -0.71
N GLU A 168 3.78 48.07 -1.11
CA GLU A 168 4.28 49.16 -0.27
C GLU A 168 3.41 49.40 0.98
N LYS A 169 2.08 49.24 0.86
CA LYS A 169 1.16 49.37 2.00
C LYS A 169 1.39 48.25 3.01
N TYR A 170 1.57 47.02 2.52
CA TYR A 170 1.91 45.88 3.38
C TYR A 170 3.27 46.07 4.05
N ALA A 171 4.27 46.55 3.32
CA ALA A 171 5.61 46.82 3.87
C ALA A 171 5.56 47.83 5.03
N SER A 172 4.76 48.90 4.90
CA SER A 172 4.57 49.90 5.96
C SER A 172 3.97 49.30 7.24
N VAL A 173 2.93 48.47 7.12
CA VAL A 173 2.30 47.78 8.26
C VAL A 173 3.28 46.82 8.95
N ILE A 174 4.04 46.06 8.16
CA ILE A 174 5.05 45.12 8.67
C ILE A 174 6.15 45.88 9.43
N GLU A 175 6.65 46.98 8.87
CA GLU A 175 7.69 47.80 9.51
C GLU A 175 7.20 48.46 10.81
N GLN A 176 5.94 48.90 10.86
CA GLN A 176 5.34 49.41 12.09
C GLN A 176 5.26 48.33 13.17
N TYR A 177 4.82 47.11 12.81
CA TYR A 177 4.79 45.99 13.75
C TYR A 177 6.19 45.60 14.24
N ARG A 178 7.18 45.57 13.32
CA ARG A 178 8.59 45.28 13.64
C ARG A 178 9.14 46.25 14.69
N ARG A 179 8.94 47.56 14.49
CA ARG A 179 9.43 48.60 15.41
C ARG A 179 8.75 48.54 16.78
N ASN A 180 7.43 48.33 16.80
CA ASN A 180 6.67 48.30 18.05
C ASN A 180 7.01 47.10 18.94
N ASN A 181 7.48 46.00 18.35
CA ASN A 181 7.76 44.75 19.06
C ASN A 181 9.27 44.42 19.12
N GLU A 182 10.13 45.31 18.60
CA GLU A 182 11.60 45.14 18.55
C GLU A 182 12.05 43.78 17.97
N ILE A 183 11.33 43.29 16.95
CA ILE A 183 11.61 41.97 16.33
C ILE A 183 12.66 42.12 15.23
N ASP A 184 13.56 41.16 15.15
CA ASP A 184 14.51 41.07 14.04
C ASP A 184 13.80 40.86 12.68
N ALA A 185 14.35 41.48 11.62
CA ALA A 185 13.72 41.44 10.30
C ALA A 185 13.61 40.01 9.74
N ASP A 186 14.65 39.18 9.93
CA ASP A 186 14.66 37.81 9.43
C ASP A 186 13.66 36.93 10.21
N MET A 187 13.55 37.16 11.52
CA MET A 187 12.59 36.44 12.36
C MET A 187 11.14 36.80 12.01
N LEU A 188 10.86 38.06 11.69
CA LEU A 188 9.55 38.49 11.21
C LEU A 188 9.24 37.90 9.83
N LEU A 189 10.19 37.89 8.90
CA LEU A 189 10.02 37.25 7.58
C LEU A 189 9.78 35.74 7.71
N ALA A 190 10.48 35.06 8.62
CA ALA A 190 10.25 33.66 8.90
C ALA A 190 8.84 33.40 9.46
N ALA A 191 8.37 34.23 10.40
CA ALA A 191 7.00 34.14 10.92
C ALA A 191 5.95 34.38 9.83
N MET A 192 6.16 35.37 8.96
CA MET A 192 5.29 35.63 7.81
C MET A 192 5.30 34.46 6.81
N ALA A 193 6.45 33.83 6.59
CA ALA A 193 6.57 32.63 5.75
C ALA A 193 5.78 31.44 6.33
N VAL A 194 5.79 31.26 7.66
CA VAL A 194 4.98 30.24 8.35
C VAL A 194 3.49 30.53 8.17
N LEU A 195 3.05 31.77 8.39
CA LEU A 195 1.65 32.16 8.18
C LEU A 195 1.21 32.00 6.72
N ALA A 196 2.07 32.34 5.75
CA ALA A 196 1.80 32.17 4.33
C ALA A 196 1.83 30.70 3.86
N GLY A 197 2.45 29.81 4.64
CA GLY A 197 2.43 28.36 4.45
C GLY A 197 1.08 27.71 4.77
N GLY A 198 0.26 28.37 5.59
CA GLY A 198 -1.05 27.85 6.03
C GLY A 198 -0.90 26.56 6.84
N ASP A 199 -1.84 25.63 6.66
CA ASP A 199 -1.91 24.38 7.43
C ASP A 199 -0.82 23.34 7.07
N LYS A 200 0.00 23.62 6.05
CA LYS A 200 1.05 22.69 5.60
C LYS A 200 2.44 23.21 5.92
N PRO A 201 3.27 22.44 6.65
CA PRO A 201 4.66 22.81 6.87
C PRO A 201 5.43 22.79 5.56
N LEU A 202 6.34 23.75 5.37
CA LEU A 202 7.19 23.82 4.17
C LEU A 202 8.06 22.56 4.00
N PHE A 203 8.48 21.97 5.12
CA PHE A 203 9.32 20.77 5.16
C PHE A 203 8.52 19.54 5.60
N VAL A 204 8.63 18.46 4.83
CA VAL A 204 8.14 17.13 5.20
C VAL A 204 9.22 16.41 6.00
N THR A 205 8.92 16.07 7.24
CA THR A 205 9.82 15.33 8.15
C THR A 205 9.48 13.84 8.28
N GLU A 206 8.25 13.42 7.95
CA GLU A 206 7.85 12.01 8.06
C GLU A 206 8.34 11.17 6.87
N GLU A 207 9.26 10.25 7.13
CA GLU A 207 9.61 9.20 6.17
C GLU A 207 8.44 8.20 6.07
N LEU A 208 8.04 7.87 4.84
CA LEU A 208 7.19 6.71 4.60
C LEU A 208 7.91 5.49 5.17
N ARG A 209 7.33 4.86 6.20
CA ARG A 209 7.69 3.48 6.52
C ARG A 209 7.34 2.66 5.29
N PRO A 210 8.31 1.99 4.64
CA PRO A 210 7.98 1.04 3.58
C PRO A 210 6.96 0.08 4.17
N THR A 211 5.77 -0.01 3.59
CA THR A 211 4.89 -1.12 3.93
C THR A 211 5.70 -2.40 3.71
N ALA A 212 5.58 -3.36 4.62
CA ALA A 212 6.44 -4.55 4.76
C ALA A 212 6.41 -5.54 3.56
N PHE A 213 6.12 -5.07 2.35
CA PHE A 213 6.09 -5.81 1.10
C PHE A 213 7.31 -5.56 0.20
N ALA A 214 8.24 -4.70 0.60
CA ALA A 214 9.47 -4.42 -0.15
C ALA A 214 10.70 -5.24 0.33
N GLU A 215 10.57 -6.09 1.35
CA GLU A 215 11.62 -7.06 1.66
C GLU A 215 11.42 -8.33 0.81
N SER A 216 12.17 -8.40 -0.28
CA SER A 216 12.37 -9.67 -0.98
C SER A 216 13.13 -10.64 -0.05
N PRO A 217 12.59 -11.83 0.28
CA PRO A 217 13.34 -12.82 1.04
C PRO A 217 14.34 -13.47 0.10
N GLY A 218 15.61 -13.04 0.11
CA GLY A 218 16.56 -13.64 -0.83
C GLY A 218 18.01 -13.16 -0.87
N LYS A 219 18.60 -12.61 0.20
CA LYS A 219 20.07 -12.59 0.33
C LYS A 219 20.49 -12.85 1.77
N ARG A 220 20.62 -14.13 2.13
CA ARG A 220 21.41 -14.52 3.29
C ARG A 220 22.89 -14.32 2.94
N SER A 221 23.47 -13.23 3.43
CA SER A 221 24.90 -13.09 3.63
C SER A 221 25.36 -14.12 4.66
N ALA A 222 25.95 -15.22 4.19
CA ALA A 222 26.70 -16.12 5.04
C ALA A 222 28.14 -15.60 5.11
N SER A 223 28.44 -14.76 6.09
CA SER A 223 29.81 -14.41 6.48
C SER A 223 29.96 -14.51 8.00
N GLY A 224 30.66 -15.56 8.42
CA GLY A 224 30.99 -15.91 9.81
C GLY A 224 31.49 -17.36 9.83
N ARG A 225 32.60 -17.66 9.14
CA ARG A 225 33.97 -17.66 9.69
C ARG A 225 34.16 -18.80 10.71
N PHE A 226 34.67 -19.93 10.24
CA PHE A 226 35.50 -20.82 11.05
C PHE A 226 36.70 -21.25 10.19
N GLU A 227 37.89 -20.91 10.69
CA GLU A 227 39.22 -21.36 10.26
C GLU A 227 39.28 -22.90 10.36
N ASP A 228 40.17 -23.67 9.75
CA ASP A 228 41.58 -23.45 9.51
C ASP A 228 42.13 -24.60 8.62
N ARG A 229 43.20 -24.29 7.89
CA ARG A 229 44.30 -25.16 7.43
C ARG A 229 44.10 -26.29 6.40
N ARG A 230 44.70 -25.99 5.25
CA ARG A 230 45.73 -26.77 4.51
C ARG A 230 45.26 -27.90 3.59
N SER A 231 45.17 -27.56 2.31
CA SER A 231 45.75 -28.39 1.24
C SER A 231 47.29 -28.39 1.39
N PRO A 232 48.03 -29.44 1.00
CA PRO A 232 48.30 -29.62 -0.43
C PRO A 232 48.50 -31.07 -0.94
N ALA A 233 48.15 -31.24 -2.23
CA ALA A 233 48.88 -31.97 -3.27
C ALA A 233 49.37 -33.43 -3.07
N GLY A 234 49.05 -34.28 -4.06
CA GLY A 234 49.84 -35.47 -4.42
C GLY A 234 48.98 -36.62 -4.98
N LYS A 235 48.72 -36.69 -6.29
CA LYS A 235 49.45 -37.52 -7.27
C LYS A 235 49.50 -39.03 -6.96
N ARG A 236 48.75 -39.82 -7.74
CA ARG A 236 49.21 -40.82 -8.75
C ARG A 236 48.36 -42.10 -8.81
N PHE A 237 47.94 -42.40 -10.04
CA PHE A 237 47.86 -43.71 -10.72
C PHE A 237 48.27 -44.96 -9.91
N ARG A 238 47.44 -46.02 -9.95
CA ARG A 238 47.77 -47.28 -10.66
C ARG A 238 46.60 -48.29 -10.67
N ASP A 239 46.24 -48.68 -11.90
CA ASP A 239 45.87 -49.99 -12.47
C ASP A 239 45.31 -51.17 -11.65
N LYS A 240 44.43 -51.90 -12.37
CA LYS A 240 44.29 -53.39 -12.43
C LYS A 240 43.62 -54.06 -11.23
N GLU A 241 42.85 -55.15 -11.33
CA GLU A 241 42.33 -56.04 -12.36
C GLU A 241 41.40 -57.01 -11.58
N ALA A 242 40.59 -57.80 -12.29
CA ALA A 242 40.07 -59.12 -11.87
C ALA A 242 38.84 -59.26 -10.94
N ARG A 243 37.72 -59.63 -11.60
CA ARG A 243 36.63 -60.61 -11.33
C ARG A 243 36.90 -61.74 -10.28
N PRO A 244 35.96 -62.69 -10.00
CA PRO A 244 34.49 -62.69 -9.82
C PRO A 244 33.97 -63.64 -8.65
N ARG A 245 32.63 -63.80 -8.52
CA ARG A 245 31.87 -64.94 -7.92
C ARG A 245 31.94 -65.10 -6.39
N ASP A 246 30.96 -65.63 -5.65
CA ASP A 246 29.72 -66.35 -5.93
C ASP A 246 28.77 -66.24 -4.70
N LYS A 247 27.46 -66.39 -4.97
CA LYS A 247 26.37 -66.97 -4.17
C LYS A 247 26.50 -67.06 -2.63
N GLU A 248 25.48 -66.51 -1.94
CA GLU A 248 24.58 -67.38 -1.17
C GLU A 248 23.23 -66.73 -0.84
N SER A 249 22.22 -67.58 -0.92
CA SER A 249 20.79 -67.36 -0.86
C SER A 249 20.24 -67.51 0.55
N ARG A 250 19.26 -66.67 0.95
CA ARG A 250 18.07 -67.10 1.69
C ARG A 250 16.96 -66.02 1.75
N PRO A 251 15.68 -66.44 1.84
CA PRO A 251 14.51 -65.66 1.41
C PRO A 251 13.95 -64.79 2.55
N ARG A 252 13.42 -63.62 2.22
CA ARG A 252 12.61 -62.81 3.15
C ARG A 252 11.14 -63.15 2.98
N GLU A 253 10.62 -63.83 4.00
CA GLU A 253 9.20 -63.98 4.29
C GLU A 253 8.47 -62.64 4.35
N LYS A 254 7.22 -62.68 3.85
CA LYS A 254 6.21 -61.66 4.04
C LYS A 254 5.80 -61.61 5.52
N ALA A 255 5.87 -60.44 6.14
CA ALA A 255 5.00 -60.11 7.26
C ALA A 255 4.63 -58.62 7.19
N ALA A 256 3.34 -58.38 6.97
CA ALA A 256 2.70 -57.09 7.07
C ALA A 256 2.91 -56.46 8.46
N ARG A 257 3.03 -55.13 8.52
CA ARG A 257 2.59 -54.30 9.66
C ARG A 257 2.55 -52.82 9.30
N SER A 258 1.31 -52.35 9.16
CA SER A 258 0.76 -51.16 9.81
C SER A 258 1.70 -49.97 10.01
N ARG A 259 1.46 -48.98 9.15
CA ARG A 259 1.50 -47.55 9.40
C ARG A 259 0.90 -47.24 10.78
N ASP A 260 1.74 -46.83 11.75
CA ASP A 260 1.28 -45.95 12.81
C ASP A 260 2.40 -45.21 13.56
N GLU A 261 2.06 -43.96 13.89
CA GLU A 261 2.54 -43.12 14.99
C GLU A 261 3.96 -42.50 14.93
N ARG A 262 4.01 -41.33 14.28
CA ARG A 262 4.88 -40.23 14.73
C ARG A 262 4.15 -39.41 15.81
N PRO A 263 4.80 -38.99 16.91
CA PRO A 263 4.10 -38.42 18.06
C PRO A 263 3.60 -37.01 17.78
N SER A 264 2.34 -36.74 18.13
CA SER A 264 1.73 -35.41 18.14
C SER A 264 2.45 -34.47 19.12
N PRO A 265 2.67 -33.18 18.78
CA PRO A 265 3.22 -32.21 19.71
C PRO A 265 2.27 -32.00 20.89
N LYS A 266 2.81 -32.19 22.10
CA LYS A 266 2.16 -32.01 23.41
C LYS A 266 1.22 -30.81 23.45
N SER A 267 0.01 -31.04 23.93
CA SER A 267 -0.96 -30.00 24.29
C SER A 267 -0.33 -29.05 25.32
N ARG A 268 -0.05 -27.82 24.89
CA ARG A 268 0.23 -26.72 25.82
C ARG A 268 -1.06 -26.42 26.58
N ARG A 269 -1.01 -26.47 27.91
CA ARG A 269 -2.12 -26.05 28.79
C ARG A 269 -2.66 -24.67 28.33
N PRO A 270 -3.98 -24.44 28.34
CA PRO A 270 -4.54 -23.14 28.04
C PRO A 270 -4.04 -22.13 29.09
N ARG A 271 -3.15 -21.22 28.66
CA ARG A 271 -2.77 -20.04 29.44
C ARG A 271 -3.95 -19.07 29.44
N GLN A 272 -4.23 -18.47 30.59
CA GLN A 272 -5.38 -17.59 30.83
C GLN A 272 -5.38 -16.39 29.86
N SER A 273 -6.57 -15.94 29.46
CA SER A 273 -6.78 -14.77 28.60
C SER A 273 -6.34 -13.48 29.29
N GLU A 274 -5.82 -12.52 28.52
CA GLU A 274 -5.41 -11.20 29.02
C GLU A 274 -6.62 -10.42 29.58
N GLN A 275 -6.40 -9.58 30.61
CA GLN A 275 -7.48 -8.82 31.27
C GLN A 275 -8.25 -7.96 30.24
N GLY A 276 -9.58 -8.14 30.17
CA GLY A 276 -10.46 -7.43 29.25
C GLY A 276 -10.79 -8.16 27.94
N MET A 277 -10.30 -9.39 27.75
CA MET A 277 -10.60 -10.22 26.57
C MET A 277 -11.47 -11.44 26.92
N GLU A 278 -12.47 -11.72 26.08
CA GLU A 278 -13.33 -12.91 26.14
C GLU A 278 -12.94 -13.89 25.00
N THR A 279 -12.84 -15.18 25.32
CA THR A 279 -12.49 -16.21 24.33
C THR A 279 -13.74 -16.71 23.60
N PHE A 280 -13.70 -16.63 22.28
CA PHE A 280 -14.73 -17.13 21.37
C PHE A 280 -14.25 -18.35 20.61
N ARG A 281 -15.15 -19.28 20.33
CA ARG A 281 -14.90 -20.44 19.48
C ARG A 281 -15.47 -20.21 18.09
N ILE A 282 -14.68 -20.53 17.07
CA ILE A 282 -15.07 -20.47 15.66
C ILE A 282 -14.95 -21.85 15.03
N GLU A 283 -15.91 -22.24 14.20
CA GLU A 283 -15.99 -23.58 13.58
C GLU A 283 -15.12 -23.69 12.31
N VAL A 284 -13.91 -23.12 12.38
CA VAL A 284 -12.89 -23.19 11.34
C VAL A 284 -11.56 -23.62 11.96
N GLY A 285 -10.75 -24.42 11.25
CA GLY A 285 -9.59 -25.13 11.83
C GLY A 285 -8.60 -25.62 10.77
N HIS A 286 -7.63 -26.44 11.16
CA HIS A 286 -6.62 -26.97 10.23
C HIS A 286 -7.20 -27.82 9.10
N ALA A 287 -8.30 -28.54 9.34
CA ALA A 287 -9.03 -29.28 8.30
C ALA A 287 -9.52 -28.36 7.16
N HIS A 288 -9.70 -27.08 7.45
CA HIS A 288 -10.13 -26.05 6.50
C HIS A 288 -8.94 -25.25 5.92
N GLN A 289 -7.69 -25.68 6.17
CA GLN A 289 -6.45 -25.02 5.72
C GLN A 289 -6.32 -23.56 6.16
N VAL A 290 -6.99 -23.20 7.26
CA VAL A 290 -7.00 -21.84 7.80
C VAL A 290 -5.71 -21.57 8.56
N ARG A 291 -5.10 -20.40 8.32
CA ARG A 291 -3.96 -19.86 9.08
C ARG A 291 -4.42 -18.70 9.97
N PRO A 292 -3.68 -18.35 11.05
CA PRO A 292 -4.08 -17.26 11.95
C PRO A 292 -4.33 -15.93 11.21
N ALA A 293 -3.47 -15.60 10.24
CA ALA A 293 -3.61 -14.40 9.42
C ALA A 293 -4.94 -14.32 8.63
N ASN A 294 -5.50 -15.47 8.23
CA ASN A 294 -6.80 -15.52 7.55
C ASN A 294 -7.95 -15.20 8.50
N ILE A 295 -7.85 -15.64 9.76
CA ILE A 295 -8.85 -15.36 10.80
C ILE A 295 -8.79 -13.89 11.21
N VAL A 296 -7.57 -13.38 11.51
CA VAL A 296 -7.36 -11.95 11.84
C VAL A 296 -7.87 -11.05 10.72
N GLY A 297 -7.49 -11.35 9.47
CA GLY A 297 -7.87 -10.53 8.32
C GLY A 297 -9.38 -10.48 8.08
N ALA A 298 -10.09 -11.60 8.25
CA ALA A 298 -11.52 -11.62 8.05
C ALA A 298 -12.30 -10.95 9.19
N ILE A 299 -11.86 -11.13 10.44
CA ILE A 299 -12.45 -10.45 11.59
C ILE A 299 -12.21 -8.94 11.48
N ALA A 300 -10.98 -8.51 11.18
CA ALA A 300 -10.65 -7.10 11.06
C ALA A 300 -11.38 -6.42 9.89
N SER A 301 -11.46 -7.09 8.74
CA SER A 301 -12.09 -6.54 7.55
C SER A 301 -13.62 -6.45 7.66
N GLU A 302 -14.29 -7.41 8.31
CA GLU A 302 -15.76 -7.44 8.33
C GLU A 302 -16.34 -6.81 9.61
N ALA A 303 -15.67 -6.96 10.76
CA ALA A 303 -16.12 -6.34 12.00
C ALA A 303 -15.54 -4.94 12.22
N GLY A 304 -14.74 -4.41 11.29
CA GLY A 304 -14.11 -3.10 11.43
C GLY A 304 -13.25 -2.97 12.70
N LEU A 305 -12.78 -4.11 13.23
CA LEU A 305 -11.95 -4.17 14.42
C LEU A 305 -10.49 -4.04 14.00
N ASP A 306 -9.74 -3.18 14.68
CA ASP A 306 -8.30 -3.13 14.48
C ASP A 306 -7.67 -4.47 14.91
N SER A 307 -6.69 -4.95 14.16
CA SER A 307 -5.95 -6.18 14.46
C SER A 307 -5.31 -6.19 15.87
N SER A 308 -5.07 -5.01 16.45
CA SER A 308 -4.60 -4.84 17.84
C SER A 308 -5.63 -5.25 18.90
N PHE A 309 -6.93 -5.25 18.57
CA PHE A 309 -8.00 -5.72 19.44
C PHE A 309 -8.33 -7.21 19.21
N ILE A 310 -7.62 -7.89 18.30
CA ILE A 310 -7.76 -9.33 18.12
C ILE A 310 -6.62 -9.98 18.90
N GLY A 311 -6.98 -10.62 20.00
CA GLY A 311 -6.04 -11.27 20.89
C GLY A 311 -5.56 -12.61 20.34
N ARG A 312 -5.30 -13.54 21.25
CA ARG A 312 -4.72 -14.83 20.93
C ARG A 312 -5.64 -15.68 20.05
N ILE A 313 -5.05 -16.36 19.06
CA ILE A 313 -5.71 -17.35 18.21
C ILE A 313 -5.02 -18.70 18.37
N ASP A 314 -5.76 -19.69 18.86
CA ASP A 314 -5.31 -21.09 18.87
C ASP A 314 -6.15 -21.88 17.84
N ILE A 315 -5.48 -22.53 16.89
CA ILE A 315 -6.13 -23.29 15.81
C ILE A 315 -6.06 -24.78 16.15
N PHE A 316 -7.22 -25.44 16.14
CA PHE A 316 -7.34 -26.89 16.28
C PHE A 316 -7.79 -27.51 14.94
N ASP A 317 -7.91 -28.83 14.89
CA ASP A 317 -8.24 -29.53 13.64
C ASP A 317 -9.59 -29.09 13.05
N ARG A 318 -10.64 -29.04 13.89
CA ARG A 318 -12.02 -28.75 13.46
C ARG A 318 -12.52 -27.37 13.84
N TYR A 319 -11.91 -26.72 14.83
CA TYR A 319 -12.34 -25.42 15.35
C TYR A 319 -11.12 -24.59 15.74
N SER A 320 -11.31 -23.31 16.00
CA SER A 320 -10.27 -22.43 16.55
C SER A 320 -10.86 -21.59 17.68
N THR A 321 -10.01 -21.08 18.56
CA THR A 321 -10.39 -20.11 19.58
C THR A 321 -9.73 -18.78 19.29
N VAL A 322 -10.46 -17.69 19.48
CA VAL A 322 -9.99 -16.31 19.30
C VAL A 322 -10.42 -15.45 20.49
N ASP A 323 -9.48 -14.70 21.05
CA ASP A 323 -9.76 -13.73 22.09
C ASP A 323 -10.18 -12.39 21.46
N LEU A 324 -11.34 -11.86 21.87
CA LEU A 324 -11.89 -10.59 21.42
C LEU A 324 -12.29 -9.73 22.63
N PRO A 325 -12.33 -8.38 22.51
CA PRO A 325 -12.59 -7.49 23.64
C PRO A 325 -13.96 -7.73 24.28
N GLN A 326 -13.98 -7.75 25.61
CA GLN A 326 -15.19 -7.88 26.41
C GLN A 326 -16.07 -6.63 26.26
N GLY A 327 -17.39 -6.80 26.08
CA GLY A 327 -18.33 -5.69 25.92
C GLY A 327 -18.56 -5.23 24.47
N MET A 328 -18.10 -6.02 23.48
CA MET A 328 -18.41 -5.79 22.06
C MET A 328 -19.93 -5.69 21.81
N PRO A 329 -20.40 -4.72 20.99
CA PRO A 329 -21.81 -4.60 20.62
C PRO A 329 -22.37 -5.91 20.06
N THR A 330 -23.58 -6.29 20.47
CA THR A 330 -24.25 -7.52 20.03
C THR A 330 -24.40 -7.60 18.51
N ASP A 331 -24.55 -6.46 17.85
CA ASP A 331 -24.66 -6.36 16.38
C ASP A 331 -23.37 -6.86 15.70
N LEU A 332 -22.20 -6.56 16.29
CA LEU A 332 -20.91 -6.99 15.75
C LEU A 332 -20.70 -8.50 15.89
N PHE A 333 -21.20 -9.06 16.98
CA PHE A 333 -21.24 -10.51 17.17
C PHE A 333 -22.11 -11.22 16.11
N HIS A 334 -23.22 -10.61 15.71
CA HIS A 334 -24.08 -11.14 14.63
C HIS A 334 -23.41 -11.06 13.25
N VAL A 335 -22.66 -9.98 12.97
CA VAL A 335 -21.86 -9.85 11.74
C VAL A 335 -20.80 -10.96 11.67
N LEU A 336 -20.04 -11.16 12.77
CA LEU A 336 -18.99 -12.17 12.88
C LEU A 336 -19.49 -13.60 12.66
N LYS A 337 -20.75 -13.90 12.94
CA LYS A 337 -21.36 -15.22 12.69
C LYS A 337 -21.47 -15.54 11.19
N ASN A 338 -21.63 -14.52 10.35
CA ASN A 338 -21.82 -14.66 8.90
C ASN A 338 -20.54 -14.49 8.09
N VAL A 339 -19.45 -14.02 8.72
CA VAL A 339 -18.12 -13.87 8.11
C VAL A 339 -17.64 -15.19 7.52
N ARG A 340 -17.01 -15.13 6.35
CA ARG A 340 -16.40 -16.29 5.70
C ARG A 340 -14.88 -16.22 5.72
N VAL A 341 -14.25 -17.29 6.21
CA VAL A 341 -12.80 -17.50 6.18
C VAL A 341 -12.50 -18.76 5.38
N ALA A 342 -11.64 -18.64 4.37
CA ALA A 342 -11.28 -19.75 3.47
C ALA A 342 -12.51 -20.49 2.89
N GLY A 343 -13.59 -19.75 2.59
CA GLY A 343 -14.84 -20.30 2.05
C GLY A 343 -15.80 -20.89 3.09
N GLN A 344 -15.43 -20.96 4.36
CA GLN A 344 -16.27 -21.48 5.45
C GLN A 344 -16.78 -20.36 6.35
N ARG A 345 -18.02 -20.48 6.85
CA ARG A 345 -18.60 -19.51 7.79
C ARG A 345 -17.94 -19.65 9.16
N LEU A 346 -17.62 -18.53 9.79
CA LEU A 346 -16.94 -18.48 11.09
C LEU A 346 -17.77 -19.15 12.19
N ASN A 347 -19.10 -19.01 12.13
CA ASN A 347 -20.06 -19.56 13.10
C ASN A 347 -19.57 -19.38 14.55
N ILE A 348 -19.29 -18.12 14.91
CA ILE A 348 -18.72 -17.78 16.21
C ILE A 348 -19.69 -18.09 17.36
N SER A 349 -19.16 -18.65 18.45
CA SER A 349 -19.89 -18.96 19.68
C SER A 349 -19.08 -18.52 20.91
N ARG A 350 -19.77 -17.99 21.92
CA ARG A 350 -19.14 -17.62 23.20
C ARG A 350 -18.77 -18.89 23.97
N MET A 351 -17.51 -19.01 24.36
CA MET A 351 -17.07 -20.14 25.18
C MET A 351 -17.32 -19.80 26.64
N LYS A 352 -18.34 -20.41 27.26
CA LYS A 352 -18.60 -20.21 28.70
C LYS A 352 -17.35 -20.63 29.49
N ARG A 353 -16.79 -19.68 30.24
CA ARG A 353 -15.71 -19.92 31.19
C ARG A 353 -16.25 -20.87 32.26
N HIS A 354 -15.80 -22.13 32.27
CA HIS A 354 -16.04 -23.00 33.43
C HIS A 354 -15.34 -22.36 34.63
N ALA A 355 -16.12 -21.74 35.51
CA ALA A 355 -15.70 -21.51 36.88
C ALA A 355 -15.43 -22.90 37.48
N ARG A 356 -14.18 -23.18 37.83
CA ARG A 356 -13.93 -24.24 38.80
C ARG A 356 -14.37 -23.70 40.14
N GLU A 357 -15.40 -24.32 40.71
CA GLU A 357 -15.61 -24.34 42.15
C GLU A 357 -14.30 -24.74 42.84
N THR A 358 -14.11 -24.13 44.01
CA THR A 358 -13.03 -24.28 44.99
C THR A 358 -12.52 -25.69 45.21
#